data_AF-A0A109W6H3-F1
#
_entry.id   AF-A0A109W6H3-F1
#
_cell.length_a   1.000
_cell.length_b   1.000
_cell.length_c   1.000
_cell.angle_alpha   90.00
_cell.angle_beta   90.00
_cell.angle_gamma   90.00
#
_symmetry.space_group_name_H-M   'P 1'
#
loop_
_entity.id
_entity.type
_entity.pdbx_description
1 polymer ?
#
loop_
_entity_poly.entity_id
_entity_poly.type
_entity_poly.pdbx_seq_one_letter_code
_entity_poly.pdbx_strand_id
1 'polypeptide(L)'
;MKNPFQNRRPVSLPVSLTRRRIYILPTRSGMVFVFFLLAMLVAAINYTNNLAFLLTFLLGSMALVSAVHTYANMAGLRVEDVRLLPAFCGEEARLRILFRAGGRPRGMLTARVGAASIRFSLEALGESDVSLHLPALKRGRLPLGRLTISTRYPLGLFRVCLQTI
;
A
#
# COMPACT_ATOMS: atom_id res chain seq x y z
N MET A 1 31.96 0.16 24.42
CA MET A 1 30.83 1.04 24.02
C MET A 1 29.63 0.18 23.70
N LYS A 2 28.60 0.23 24.55
CA LYS A 2 27.45 -0.68 24.59
C LYS A 2 26.30 -0.03 23.79
N ASN A 3 25.98 -0.54 22.60
CA ASN A 3 24.95 0.04 21.73
C ASN A 3 23.54 -0.25 22.30
N PRO A 4 22.76 0.78 22.73
CA PRO A 4 21.50 0.59 23.45
C PRO A 4 20.25 0.34 22.58
N PHE A 5 20.37 0.15 21.26
CA PHE A 5 19.22 0.11 20.34
C PHE A 5 18.81 -1.27 19.83
N GLN A 6 19.28 -2.34 20.46
CA GLN A 6 19.07 -3.71 20.00
C GLN A 6 17.85 -4.39 20.65
N ASN A 7 16.75 -3.65 20.80
CA ASN A 7 15.45 -4.21 21.18
C ASN A 7 14.42 -3.97 20.06
N ARG A 8 14.75 -4.39 18.83
CA ARG A 8 13.71 -4.63 17.82
C ARG A 8 13.11 -5.99 18.16
N ARG A 9 12.05 -5.97 18.99
CA ARG A 9 11.24 -7.16 19.27
C ARG A 9 10.91 -7.83 17.93
N PRO A 10 11.27 -9.11 17.71
CA PRO A 10 10.81 -9.83 16.54
C PRO A 10 9.29 -9.80 16.59
N VAL A 11 8.69 -9.21 15.57
CA VAL A 11 7.23 -9.19 15.45
C VAL A 11 6.83 -10.63 15.21
N SER A 12 6.05 -11.18 16.14
CA SER A 12 5.50 -12.53 16.02
C SER A 12 4.63 -12.61 14.78
N LEU A 13 5.13 -13.33 13.78
CA LEU A 13 4.36 -13.81 12.64
C LEU A 13 3.41 -14.92 13.16
N PRO A 14 2.16 -15.00 12.68
CA PRO A 14 1.56 -14.21 11.60
C PRO A 14 1.03 -12.84 12.06
N VAL A 15 1.36 -11.78 11.31
CA VAL A 15 0.78 -10.45 11.56
C VAL A 15 -0.48 -10.31 10.72
N SER A 16 -1.62 -10.48 11.38
CA SER A 16 -2.91 -10.11 10.78
C SER A 16 -2.96 -8.58 10.66
N LEU A 17 -3.09 -8.08 9.43
CA LEU A 17 -3.16 -6.65 9.17
C LEU A 17 -4.51 -6.13 9.68
N THR A 18 -4.52 -5.73 10.94
CA THR A 18 -5.70 -5.19 11.62
C THR A 18 -5.91 -3.73 11.22
N ARG A 19 -7.19 -3.33 11.09
CA ARG A 19 -7.72 -2.04 10.60
C ARG A 19 -7.01 -0.75 11.07
N ARG A 20 -6.29 -0.79 12.20
CA ARG A 20 -5.65 0.38 12.85
C ARG A 20 -4.41 0.96 12.14
N ARG A 21 -3.90 0.35 11.07
CA ARG A 21 -2.67 0.82 10.37
C ARG A 21 -2.86 1.17 8.89
N ILE A 22 -4.11 1.29 8.45
CA ILE A 22 -4.45 1.60 7.06
C ILE A 22 -4.60 3.12 6.94
N TYR A 23 -3.62 3.80 6.32
CA TYR A 23 -3.69 5.25 6.07
C TYR A 23 -4.09 5.50 4.62
N ILE A 24 -5.23 6.16 4.41
CA ILE A 24 -5.69 6.60 3.09
C ILE A 24 -5.20 8.03 2.88
N LEU A 25 -4.26 8.23 1.95
CA LEU A 25 -3.77 9.55 1.57
C LEU A 25 -4.27 9.89 0.15
N PRO A 26 -4.90 11.06 -0.06
CA PRO A 26 -5.23 11.51 -1.41
C PRO A 26 -3.94 11.73 -2.20
N THR A 27 -3.88 11.22 -3.43
CA THR A 27 -2.75 11.48 -4.32
C THR A 27 -2.83 12.89 -4.89
N ARG A 28 -1.76 13.37 -5.55
CA ARG A 28 -1.80 14.66 -6.27
C ARG A 28 -2.94 14.71 -7.29
N SER A 29 -3.14 13.63 -8.04
CA SER A 29 -4.27 13.53 -8.98
C SER A 29 -5.62 13.51 -8.26
N GLY A 30 -5.72 12.85 -7.10
CA GLY A 30 -6.91 12.91 -6.25
C GLY A 30 -7.24 14.33 -5.78
N MET A 31 -6.24 15.12 -5.38
CA MET A 31 -6.45 16.51 -4.98
C MET A 31 -6.92 17.39 -6.15
N VAL A 32 -6.30 17.26 -7.32
CA VAL A 32 -6.73 17.98 -8.53
C VAL A 32 -8.15 17.59 -8.93
N PHE A 33 -8.49 16.30 -8.86
CA PHE A 33 -9.85 15.81 -9.13
C PHE A 33 -10.87 16.42 -8.17
N VAL A 34 -10.61 16.43 -6.85
CA VAL A 34 -11.52 17.05 -5.87
C VAL A 34 -11.66 18.55 -6.10
N PHE A 35 -10.58 19.23 -6.47
CA PHE A 35 -10.62 20.65 -6.82
C PHE A 35 -11.53 20.91 -8.02
N PHE A 36 -11.38 20.16 -9.12
CA PHE A 36 -12.25 20.28 -10.28
C PHE A 36 -13.70 19.91 -9.95
N LEU A 37 -13.92 18.88 -9.13
CA LEU A 37 -15.25 18.45 -8.70
C LEU A 37 -15.97 19.55 -7.91
N LEU A 38 -15.25 20.25 -7.01
CA LEU A 38 -15.77 21.41 -6.28
C LEU A 38 -16.03 22.60 -7.20
N ALA A 39 -15.13 22.89 -8.13
CA ALA A 39 -15.31 23.95 -9.11
C ALA A 39 -16.55 23.68 -9.99
N MET A 40 -16.75 22.42 -10.41
CA MET A 40 -17.95 22.00 -11.14
C MET A 40 -19.22 22.14 -10.29
N LEU A 41 -19.16 21.81 -9.01
CA LEU A 41 -20.30 21.97 -8.09
C LEU A 41 -20.69 23.45 -7.96
N VAL A 42 -19.70 24.33 -7.78
CA VAL A 42 -19.92 25.79 -7.71
C VAL A 42 -20.50 26.30 -9.03
N ALA A 43 -19.99 25.85 -10.17
CA ALA A 43 -20.54 26.19 -11.49
C ALA A 43 -21.99 25.68 -11.65
N ALA A 44 -22.29 24.46 -11.22
CA ALA A 44 -23.65 23.91 -11.28
C ALA A 44 -24.63 24.72 -10.44
N ILE A 45 -24.22 25.13 -9.23
CA ILE A 45 -25.01 26.00 -8.35
C ILE A 45 -25.19 27.39 -8.97
N ASN A 46 -24.10 27.98 -9.49
CA ASN A 46 -24.14 29.34 -10.04
C ASN A 46 -25.01 29.44 -11.29
N TYR A 47 -24.90 28.45 -12.19
CA TYR A 47 -25.64 28.43 -13.46
C TYR A 47 -26.97 27.68 -13.39
N THR A 48 -27.37 27.16 -12.21
CA THR A 48 -28.56 26.30 -12.04
C THR A 48 -28.60 25.18 -13.10
N ASN A 49 -27.43 24.62 -13.44
CA ASN A 49 -27.29 23.69 -14.54
C ASN A 49 -27.47 22.26 -14.04
N ASN A 50 -28.66 21.69 -14.27
CA ASN A 50 -29.02 20.32 -13.88
C ASN A 50 -28.07 19.26 -14.45
N LEU A 51 -27.53 19.48 -15.65
CA LEU A 51 -26.59 18.55 -16.29
C LEU A 51 -25.23 18.56 -15.57
N ALA A 52 -24.76 19.75 -15.16
CA ALA A 52 -23.56 19.88 -14.36
C ALA A 52 -23.72 19.22 -12.97
N PHE A 53 -24.89 19.32 -12.34
CA PHE A 53 -25.18 18.58 -11.11
C PHE A 53 -25.11 17.07 -11.32
N LEU A 54 -25.76 16.55 -12.36
CA LEU A 54 -25.73 15.12 -12.69
C LEU A 54 -24.29 14.61 -12.85
N LEU A 55 -23.47 15.31 -13.63
CA LEU A 55 -22.08 14.91 -13.89
C LEU A 55 -21.22 14.98 -12.61
N THR A 56 -21.43 16.02 -11.79
CA THR A 56 -20.71 16.20 -10.52
C THR A 56 -21.03 15.09 -9.53
N PHE A 57 -22.30 14.76 -9.34
CA PHE A 57 -22.71 13.66 -8.46
C PHE A 57 -22.28 12.29 -9.01
N LEU A 58 -22.33 12.08 -10.33
CA LEU A 58 -21.84 10.86 -10.96
C LEU A 58 -20.34 10.66 -10.70
N LEU A 59 -19.52 11.68 -11.00
CA LEU A 59 -18.08 11.63 -10.74
C LEU A 59 -17.76 11.49 -9.24
N GLY A 60 -18.52 12.19 -8.38
CA GLY A 60 -18.38 12.10 -6.93
C GLY A 60 -18.68 10.70 -6.41
N SER A 61 -19.75 10.06 -6.90
CA SER A 61 -20.12 8.69 -6.52
C SER A 61 -19.07 7.68 -7.01
N MET A 62 -18.54 7.81 -8.22
CA MET A 62 -17.44 6.97 -8.72
C MET A 62 -16.19 7.11 -7.86
N ALA A 63 -15.86 8.34 -7.42
CA ALA A 63 -14.73 8.58 -6.54
C ALA A 63 -14.92 7.95 -5.16
N LEU A 64 -16.14 8.02 -4.59
CA LEU A 64 -16.48 7.38 -3.33
C LEU A 64 -16.38 5.85 -3.42
N VAL A 65 -16.96 5.26 -4.48
CA VAL A 65 -16.87 3.82 -4.76
C VAL A 65 -15.40 3.41 -4.91
N SER A 66 -14.59 4.21 -5.62
CA SER A 66 -13.15 3.98 -5.73
C SER A 66 -12.46 3.95 -4.37
N ALA A 67 -12.76 4.91 -3.48
CA ALA A 67 -12.20 4.94 -2.13
C ALA A 67 -12.54 3.68 -1.33
N VAL A 68 -13.81 3.22 -1.41
CA VAL A 68 -14.26 1.97 -0.77
C VAL A 68 -13.52 0.76 -1.35
N HIS A 69 -13.36 0.67 -2.67
CA HIS A 69 -12.60 -0.40 -3.31
C HIS A 69 -11.12 -0.38 -2.91
N THR A 70 -10.48 0.79 -2.86
CA THR A 70 -9.08 0.92 -2.42
C THR A 70 -8.92 0.47 -0.97
N TYR A 71 -9.85 0.86 -0.09
CA TYR A 71 -9.86 0.41 1.30
C TYR A 71 -10.06 -1.10 1.42
N ALA A 72 -11.03 -1.66 0.69
CA ALA A 72 -11.30 -3.10 0.66
C ALA A 72 -10.12 -3.91 0.10
N ASN A 73 -9.35 -3.33 -0.84
CA ASN A 73 -8.16 -3.96 -1.42
C ASN A 73 -7.02 -4.11 -0.38
N MET A 74 -6.89 -3.17 0.57
CA MET A 74 -5.91 -3.27 1.67
C MET A 74 -6.44 -4.03 2.88
N ALA A 75 -7.73 -3.89 3.21
CA ALA A 75 -8.32 -4.55 4.37
C ALA A 75 -8.27 -6.08 4.24
N GLY A 76 -7.71 -6.77 5.23
CA GLY A 76 -7.64 -8.24 5.27
C GLY A 76 -6.46 -8.88 4.54
N LEU A 77 -5.48 -8.10 4.06
CA LEU A 77 -4.20 -8.66 3.62
C LEU A 77 -3.53 -9.25 4.86
N ARG A 78 -2.84 -10.39 4.77
CA ARG A 78 -2.08 -10.94 5.89
C ARG A 78 -0.65 -11.19 5.46
N VAL A 79 0.29 -10.83 6.34
CA VAL A 79 1.70 -11.17 6.16
C VAL A 79 1.96 -12.38 7.02
N GLU A 80 2.12 -13.53 6.38
CA GLU A 80 2.29 -14.80 7.08
C GLU A 80 3.74 -15.04 7.45
N ASP A 81 4.66 -14.73 6.54
CA ASP A 81 6.08 -14.96 6.75
C ASP A 81 6.94 -13.86 6.12
N VAL A 82 8.07 -13.56 6.76
CA VAL A 82 9.09 -12.64 6.27
C VAL A 82 10.44 -13.27 6.55
N ARG A 83 11.12 -13.75 5.50
CA ARG A 83 12.44 -14.38 5.61
C ARG A 83 13.46 -13.62 4.77
N LEU A 84 14.54 -13.20 5.40
CA LEU A 84 15.72 -12.71 4.70
C LEU A 84 16.63 -13.91 4.40
N LEU A 85 16.87 -14.20 3.13
CA LEU A 85 17.85 -15.21 2.74
C LEU A 85 19.27 -14.65 2.99
N PRO A 86 20.20 -15.48 3.52
CA PRO A 86 21.57 -15.07 3.72
C PRO A 86 22.22 -14.75 2.35
N ALA A 87 22.94 -13.63 2.29
CA ALA A 87 23.70 -13.21 1.12
C ALA A 87 25.07 -12.71 1.54
N PHE A 88 26.06 -12.83 0.64
CA PHE A 88 27.41 -12.37 0.91
C PHE A 88 27.55 -10.86 0.76
N CYS A 89 28.61 -10.28 1.33
CA CYS A 89 28.89 -8.85 1.24
C CYS A 89 29.12 -8.47 -0.24
N GLY A 90 28.35 -7.52 -0.76
CA GLY A 90 28.36 -7.13 -2.17
C GLY A 90 27.28 -7.81 -3.03
N GLU A 91 26.57 -8.79 -2.50
CA GLU A 91 25.44 -9.44 -3.20
C GLU A 91 24.09 -8.78 -2.85
N GLU A 92 23.06 -9.08 -3.63
CA GLU A 92 21.69 -8.70 -3.32
C GLU A 92 21.04 -9.71 -2.37
N ALA A 93 20.83 -9.29 -1.12
CA ALA A 93 20.07 -10.06 -0.16
C ALA A 93 18.60 -10.16 -0.60
N ARG A 94 18.08 -11.39 -0.71
CA ARG A 94 16.69 -11.66 -1.07
C ARG A 94 15.83 -11.69 0.18
N LEU A 95 14.94 -10.71 0.31
CA LEU A 95 13.89 -10.68 1.31
C LEU A 95 12.63 -11.30 0.73
N ARG A 96 12.32 -12.51 1.17
CA ARG A 96 11.14 -13.28 0.80
C ARG A 96 10.00 -12.93 1.74
N ILE A 97 8.88 -12.46 1.21
CA ILE A 97 7.69 -12.09 1.99
C ILE A 97 6.50 -12.89 1.46
N LEU A 98 5.89 -13.67 2.34
CA LEU A 98 4.70 -14.46 2.02
C LEU A 98 3.45 -13.67 2.41
N PHE A 99 2.69 -13.28 1.39
CA PHE A 99 1.41 -12.63 1.54
C PHE A 99 0.29 -13.64 1.30
N ARG A 100 -0.70 -13.69 2.20
CA ARG A 100 -1.92 -14.47 2.01
C ARG A 100 -3.13 -13.55 1.90
N ALA A 101 -3.96 -13.80 0.89
CA ALA A 101 -5.22 -13.09 0.72
C ALA A 101 -6.30 -13.71 1.61
N GLY A 102 -7.04 -12.87 2.35
CA GLY A 102 -8.20 -13.31 3.13
C GLY A 102 -9.48 -13.52 2.32
N GLY A 103 -9.44 -14.18 1.16
CA GLY A 103 -10.64 -14.57 0.37
C GLY A 103 -11.10 -13.59 -0.72
N ARG A 104 -10.34 -12.54 -1.05
CA ARG A 104 -10.67 -11.57 -2.12
C ARG A 104 -9.45 -11.29 -3.00
N PRO A 105 -9.60 -11.21 -4.34
CA PRO A 105 -8.49 -10.94 -5.23
C PRO A 105 -8.00 -9.50 -5.00
N ARG A 106 -6.68 -9.30 -4.96
CA ARG A 106 -6.04 -8.02 -4.64
C ARG A 106 -5.03 -7.66 -5.72
N GLY A 107 -5.38 -6.68 -6.53
CA GLY A 107 -4.52 -6.19 -7.60
C GLY A 107 -3.59 -5.05 -7.15
N MET A 108 -2.44 -4.95 -7.81
CA MET A 108 -1.57 -3.76 -7.79
C MET A 108 -1.11 -3.33 -6.39
N LEU A 109 -0.66 -4.30 -5.59
CA LEU A 109 0.02 -4.05 -4.32
C LEU A 109 1.49 -3.73 -4.60
N THR A 110 2.07 -2.83 -3.83
CA THR A 110 3.48 -2.47 -3.91
C THR A 110 4.09 -2.65 -2.52
N ALA A 111 5.00 -3.61 -2.37
CA ALA A 111 5.82 -3.74 -1.18
C ALA A 111 7.11 -2.93 -1.36
N ARG A 112 7.48 -2.16 -0.34
CA ARG A 112 8.70 -1.34 -0.33
C ARG A 112 9.46 -1.56 0.98
N VAL A 113 10.75 -1.81 0.87
CA VAL A 113 11.68 -1.90 2.01
C VAL A 113 12.88 -1.02 1.70
N GLY A 114 13.00 0.12 2.40
CA GLY A 114 14.04 1.11 2.11
C GLY A 114 13.96 1.66 0.69
N ALA A 115 14.98 1.40 -0.13
CA ALA A 115 15.06 1.77 -1.54
C ALA A 115 14.42 0.73 -2.49
N ALA A 116 14.31 -0.53 -2.06
CA ALA A 116 13.76 -1.60 -2.89
C ALA A 116 12.23 -1.55 -2.89
N SER A 117 11.61 -1.72 -4.06
CA SER A 117 10.16 -1.88 -4.17
C SER A 117 9.77 -2.84 -5.27
N ILE A 118 8.73 -3.63 -5.03
CA ILE A 118 8.20 -4.60 -5.99
C ILE A 118 6.68 -4.48 -6.04
N ARG A 119 6.12 -4.65 -7.23
CA ARG A 119 4.67 -4.68 -7.47
C ARG A 119 4.23 -6.12 -7.65
N PHE A 120 3.11 -6.48 -7.03
CA PHE A 120 2.55 -7.82 -7.09
C PHE A 120 1.03 -7.78 -6.98
N SER A 121 0.38 -8.87 -7.37
CA SER A 121 -1.06 -9.08 -7.27
C SER A 121 -1.31 -10.44 -6.64
N LEU A 122 -2.31 -10.52 -5.76
CA LEU A 122 -2.78 -11.77 -5.16
C LEU A 122 -4.13 -12.16 -5.75
N GLU A 123 -4.31 -13.44 -5.98
CA GLU A 123 -5.63 -14.02 -6.23
C GLU A 123 -6.41 -14.23 -4.93
N ALA A 124 -7.71 -14.52 -5.01
CA ALA A 124 -8.62 -14.46 -3.88
C ALA A 124 -8.24 -15.34 -2.67
N LEU A 125 -7.73 -16.54 -2.96
CA LEU A 125 -7.15 -17.47 -1.99
C LEU A 125 -5.68 -17.76 -2.30
N GLY A 126 -5.04 -16.91 -3.11
CA GLY A 126 -3.66 -17.08 -3.50
C GLY A 126 -2.71 -16.73 -2.37
N GLU A 127 -1.65 -17.52 -2.25
CA GLU A 127 -0.41 -17.09 -1.64
C GLU A 127 0.45 -16.45 -2.72
N SER A 128 1.02 -15.29 -2.41
CA SER A 128 2.03 -14.70 -3.28
C SER A 128 3.32 -14.55 -2.52
N ASP A 129 4.32 -15.22 -3.08
CA ASP A 129 5.68 -15.13 -2.65
C ASP A 129 6.36 -13.96 -3.36
N VAL A 130 6.74 -12.95 -2.58
CA VAL A 130 7.31 -11.73 -3.13
C VAL A 130 8.73 -11.59 -2.63
N SER A 131 9.68 -11.61 -3.57
CA SER A 131 11.10 -11.46 -3.29
C SER A 131 11.54 -10.01 -3.58
N LEU A 132 11.99 -9.29 -2.55
CA LEU A 132 12.68 -8.00 -2.71
C LEU A 132 14.19 -8.19 -2.68
N HIS A 133 14.89 -7.55 -3.61
CA HIS A 133 16.34 -7.48 -3.64
C HIS A 133 16.82 -6.26 -2.86
N LEU A 134 17.64 -6.49 -1.84
CA LEU A 134 18.24 -5.46 -0.99
C LEU A 134 19.77 -5.52 -1.11
N PRO A 135 20.46 -4.40 -1.41
CA PRO A 135 21.91 -4.42 -1.55
C PRO A 135 22.60 -4.67 -0.20
N ALA A 136 23.37 -5.76 -0.07
CA ALA A 136 24.12 -6.11 1.13
C ALA A 136 25.50 -5.40 1.15
N LEU A 137 25.49 -4.09 1.40
CA LEU A 137 26.67 -3.22 1.28
C LEU A 137 27.75 -3.42 2.37
N LYS A 138 27.43 -4.06 3.51
CA LYS A 138 28.39 -4.30 4.59
C LYS A 138 28.16 -5.67 5.25
N ARG A 139 29.26 -6.37 5.56
CA ARG A 139 29.27 -7.60 6.36
C ARG A 139 28.78 -7.30 7.78
N GLY A 140 27.68 -7.91 8.20
CA GLY A 140 27.05 -7.68 9.49
C GLY A 140 25.52 -7.85 9.42
N ARG A 141 24.81 -7.44 10.48
CA ARG A 141 23.34 -7.41 10.44
C ARG A 141 22.89 -6.37 9.43
N LEU A 142 22.24 -6.80 8.35
CA LEU A 142 21.58 -5.88 7.41
C LEU A 142 20.38 -5.25 8.13
N PRO A 143 20.35 -3.92 8.34
CA PRO A 143 19.19 -3.28 8.93
C PRO A 143 18.06 -3.34 7.89
N LEU A 144 17.16 -4.30 8.06
CA LEU A 144 15.89 -4.31 7.33
C LEU A 144 15.19 -2.98 7.61
N GLY A 145 15.00 -2.22 6.53
CA GLY A 145 14.18 -1.02 6.55
C GLY A 145 12.72 -1.37 6.88
N ARG A 146 11.90 -0.35 7.08
CA ARG A 146 10.48 -0.54 7.37
C ARG A 146 9.77 -1.08 6.14
N LEU A 147 9.03 -2.18 6.27
CA LEU A 147 8.21 -2.73 5.18
C LEU A 147 6.93 -1.89 5.01
N THR A 148 6.86 -1.12 3.93
CA THR A 148 5.68 -0.35 3.58
C THR A 148 4.95 -1.02 2.43
N ILE A 149 3.69 -1.40 2.64
CA ILE A 149 2.82 -1.91 1.59
C ILE A 149 1.94 -0.75 1.15
N SER A 150 1.85 -0.51 -0.15
CA SER A 150 0.97 0.53 -0.68
C SER A 150 0.17 0.04 -1.88
N THR A 151 -1.05 0.56 -2.03
CA THR A 151 -1.86 0.34 -3.23
C THR A 151 -2.38 1.67 -3.76
N ARG A 152 -2.57 1.72 -5.07
CA ARG A 152 -3.20 2.82 -5.80
C ARG A 152 -4.40 2.36 -6.64
N TYR A 153 -4.83 1.11 -6.46
CA TYR A 153 -5.93 0.54 -7.22
C TYR A 153 -7.28 1.02 -6.67
N PRO A 154 -8.32 1.27 -7.50
CA PRO A 154 -8.36 1.13 -8.97
C PRO A 154 -8.00 2.41 -9.75
N LEU A 155 -8.46 3.59 -9.30
CA LEU A 155 -8.36 4.84 -10.10
C LEU A 155 -7.08 5.66 -9.84
N GLY A 156 -6.20 5.24 -8.92
CA GLY A 156 -4.99 6.02 -8.59
C GLY A 156 -5.24 7.32 -7.81
N LEU A 157 -6.49 7.60 -7.44
CA LEU A 157 -6.90 8.79 -6.68
C LEU A 157 -6.49 8.75 -5.21
N PHE A 158 -6.37 7.54 -4.66
CA PHE A 158 -5.99 7.31 -3.28
C PHE A 158 -4.75 6.42 -3.23
N ARG A 159 -3.75 6.87 -2.48
CA ARG A 159 -2.64 6.03 -2.09
C ARG A 159 -2.94 5.57 -0.68
N VAL A 160 -3.19 4.28 -0.53
CA VAL A 160 -3.25 3.69 0.80
C VAL A 160 -1.88 3.12 1.09
N CYS A 161 -1.28 3.55 2.20
CA CYS A 161 -0.04 2.98 2.69
C CYS A 161 -0.28 2.33 4.04
N LEU A 162 0.37 1.19 4.22
CA LEU A 162 0.44 0.44 5.44
C LEU A 162 1.91 0.31 5.80
N GLN A 163 2.24 0.68 7.03
CA GLN A 163 3.58 0.57 7.57
C GLN A 163 3.67 -0.65 8.48
N THR A 164 4.35 -1.68 7.99
CA THR A 164 4.83 -2.83 8.78
C THR A 164 6.28 -2.52 9.22
N ILE A 165 6.65 -3.03 10.38
CA ILE A 165 7.82 -2.63 11.20
C ILE A 165 9.14 -2.74 10.43
#